data_AF-A0A2G2Z831-F1
#
_entry.id   AF-A0A2G2Z831-F1
#
_cell.length_a   1.000
_cell.length_b   1.000
_cell.length_c   1.000
_cell.angle_alpha   90.00
_cell.angle_beta   90.00
_cell.angle_gamma   90.00
#
_symmetry.space_group_name_H-M   'P 1'
#
loop_
_entity.id
_entity.type
_entity.pdbx_description
1 polymer ?
#
loop_
_entity_poly.entity_id
_entity_poly.type
_entity_poly.pdbx_seq_one_letter_code
_entity_poly.pdbx_strand_id
1 'polypeptide(L)'
;MSMSSEEETDISESEMEEYADTWYQKLKESYGKEKISGKVYRCPFCPGKKQQAYSFHDLVQHSWGVSTASSRKVNDKGKHLGLSRYLNNDLLRKDSIPMSDEMKTELQPTHHGNDVDEKYAFPWMGIVANLPIEWKDGRYVGKSGSGLRDELTSKGFNPQRVHPLWNYKGHSGKAVVEFENNWNGFANAIKFQKNFESQHQGKRDYLSPPDKGDKLYGWVAKADDYNSSGIIGDYLRKTVDLKSISEVESEEKHKTNSLVSNLSNTIEAKRRSLMEIESKCNETSMSIKNVMRQRDEMVQQYNEDLQRMAKNAHDQLEKMFKEQEKSKSYFEARRKELELREKELVEREALNDNQRQELHLLKQMNEKAAMEQKKLDESVLVLAEEQKKAKETLRQKNMELQKKLDLKQALELEIERLTGAMQVTKHMGDGQDVKKKLGEIEESLKEKKEELEALEALNQTLVVKQQMASVELNDARKELIDGMKENTSRALISVKRMGELEDLRNNKLGREATLSEGITYLLQQLKASKAKKR
;
A
#
# COMPACT_ATOMS: atom_id res chain seq x y z
N MET A 1 -46.38 38.11 18.74
CA MET A 1 -45.06 38.08 19.39
C MET A 1 -44.23 37.01 18.73
N SER A 2 -43.05 37.39 18.23
CA SER A 2 -42.08 36.50 17.58
C SER A 2 -41.32 35.74 18.68
N MET A 3 -41.37 34.41 18.70
CA MET A 3 -40.65 33.57 19.66
C MET A 3 -39.24 33.24 19.17
N SER A 4 -38.51 34.26 18.70
CA SER A 4 -37.17 34.09 18.13
C SER A 4 -36.22 35.07 18.80
N SER A 5 -35.71 34.70 19.97
CA SER A 5 -34.51 35.32 20.55
C SER A 5 -33.86 34.45 21.65
N GLU A 6 -33.71 33.16 21.39
CA GLU A 6 -32.78 32.32 22.17
C GLU A 6 -31.69 31.84 21.20
N GLU A 7 -30.44 32.05 21.58
CA GLU A 7 -29.25 31.72 20.79
C GLU A 7 -29.34 30.26 20.29
N GLU A 8 -29.50 30.10 18.98
CA GLU A 8 -29.71 28.79 18.36
C GLU A 8 -28.38 28.06 18.24
N THR A 9 -28.20 27.02 19.04
CA THR A 9 -27.20 25.99 18.76
C THR A 9 -27.62 25.24 17.48
N ASP A 10 -26.70 25.11 16.52
CA ASP A 10 -26.93 24.34 15.29
C ASP A 10 -27.08 22.85 15.68
N ILE A 11 -28.27 22.28 15.48
CA ILE A 11 -28.53 20.86 15.77
C ILE A 11 -28.15 19.98 14.58
N SER A 12 -27.65 18.78 14.88
CA SER A 12 -27.34 17.77 13.87
C SER A 12 -28.60 17.08 13.35
N GLU A 13 -28.52 16.44 12.18
CA GLU A 13 -29.66 15.71 11.59
C GLU A 13 -30.11 14.52 12.47
N SER A 14 -29.20 13.95 13.26
CA SER A 14 -29.48 12.91 14.27
C SER A 14 -30.31 13.39 15.46
N GLU A 15 -30.26 14.69 15.79
CA GLU A 15 -30.96 15.29 16.94
C GLU A 15 -32.29 15.96 16.55
N MET A 16 -32.62 15.97 15.24
CA MET A 16 -33.80 16.66 14.71
C MET A 16 -35.11 16.13 15.30
N GLU A 17 -35.19 14.82 15.55
CA GLU A 17 -36.38 14.14 16.05
C GLU A 17 -36.67 14.51 17.51
N GLU A 18 -35.65 14.42 18.37
CA GLU A 18 -35.74 14.86 19.77
C GLU A 18 -36.04 16.36 19.87
N TYR A 19 -35.39 17.17 19.01
CA TYR A 19 -35.66 18.60 18.92
C TYR A 19 -37.11 18.89 18.49
N ALA A 20 -37.67 18.11 17.57
CA ALA A 20 -39.07 18.24 17.19
C ALA A 20 -40.04 17.89 18.33
N ASP A 21 -39.70 16.90 19.16
CA ASP A 21 -40.49 16.52 20.35
C ASP A 21 -40.46 17.61 21.42
N THR A 22 -39.31 18.26 21.64
CA THR A 22 -39.24 19.41 22.56
C THR A 22 -40.16 20.55 22.10
N TRP A 23 -40.19 20.84 20.80
CA TRP A 23 -41.07 21.87 20.24
C TRP A 23 -42.55 21.46 20.27
N TYR A 24 -42.87 20.18 20.06
CA TYR A 24 -44.22 19.65 20.25
C TYR A 24 -44.72 19.88 21.68
N GLN A 25 -43.90 19.58 22.69
CA GLN A 25 -44.26 19.83 24.09
C GLN A 25 -44.38 21.33 24.40
N LYS A 26 -43.43 22.16 23.93
CA LYS A 26 -43.52 23.62 24.07
C LYS A 26 -44.79 24.19 23.43
N LEU A 27 -45.24 23.67 22.29
CA LEU A 27 -46.50 24.06 21.65
C LEU A 27 -47.72 23.58 22.45
N LYS A 28 -47.64 22.41 23.10
CA LYS A 28 -48.70 21.89 23.97
C LYS A 28 -48.88 22.72 25.24
N GLU A 29 -47.77 23.22 25.81
CA GLU A 29 -47.76 24.02 27.04
C GLU A 29 -48.04 25.51 26.78
N SER A 30 -47.49 26.10 25.72
CA SER A 30 -47.58 27.54 25.45
C SER A 30 -48.65 27.95 24.43
N TYR A 31 -49.07 27.05 23.53
CA TYR A 31 -50.04 27.35 22.47
C TYR A 31 -51.47 27.01 22.92
N GLY A 32 -51.86 27.56 24.07
CA GLY A 32 -53.15 27.32 24.71
C GLY A 32 -54.26 28.24 24.19
N LYS A 33 -55.26 27.65 23.53
CA LYS A 33 -56.68 28.05 23.45
C LYS A 33 -57.09 29.43 22.88
N GLU A 34 -56.26 30.48 22.87
CA GLU A 34 -56.71 31.85 22.55
C GLU A 34 -56.57 32.27 21.08
N LYS A 35 -55.94 31.44 20.21
CA LYS A 35 -55.79 31.73 18.77
C LYS A 35 -56.66 30.89 17.83
N ILE A 36 -57.50 30.01 18.39
CA ILE A 36 -58.41 29.14 17.62
C ILE A 36 -59.86 29.63 17.77
N SER A 37 -60.06 30.94 17.62
CA SER A 37 -61.39 31.57 17.52
C SER A 37 -61.53 32.38 16.21
N GLY A 38 -60.83 31.95 15.16
CA GLY A 38 -60.93 32.57 13.84
C GLY A 38 -60.61 31.58 12.73
N LYS A 39 -61.29 31.69 11.60
CA LYS A 39 -61.18 30.84 10.39
C LYS A 39 -59.80 30.87 9.70
N VAL A 40 -58.78 31.47 10.32
CA VAL A 40 -57.49 31.80 9.73
C VAL A 40 -56.35 31.46 10.70
N TYR A 41 -55.52 30.50 10.31
CA TYR A 41 -54.35 30.06 11.07
C TYR A 41 -53.05 30.65 10.51
N ARG A 42 -52.02 30.77 11.36
CA ARG A 42 -50.69 31.28 10.97
C ARG A 42 -49.58 30.41 11.54
N CYS A 43 -48.53 30.20 10.75
CA CYS A 43 -47.34 29.49 11.20
C CYS A 43 -46.52 30.37 12.18
N PRO A 44 -46.26 29.92 13.43
CA PRO A 44 -45.52 30.68 14.42
C PRO A 44 -44.03 30.84 14.08
N PHE A 45 -43.50 29.99 13.21
CA PHE A 45 -42.07 29.93 12.86
C PHE A 45 -41.71 30.65 11.55
N CYS A 46 -42.70 31.20 10.84
CA CYS A 46 -42.50 31.91 9.57
C CYS A 46 -43.04 33.36 9.62
N PRO A 47 -42.49 34.27 10.46
CA PRO A 47 -43.06 35.60 10.66
C PRO A 47 -42.85 36.59 9.49
N GLY A 48 -42.01 36.27 8.49
CA GLY A 48 -41.57 37.24 7.47
C GLY A 48 -41.97 36.98 6.01
N LYS A 49 -42.53 35.82 5.66
CA LYS A 49 -42.80 35.46 4.24
C LYS A 49 -44.29 35.58 3.90
N LYS A 50 -44.77 36.83 3.74
CA LYS A 50 -46.13 37.24 3.34
C LYS A 50 -47.25 36.74 4.28
N GLN A 51 -48.23 37.58 4.55
CA GLN A 51 -49.39 37.25 5.39
C GLN A 51 -50.29 36.17 4.75
N GLN A 52 -49.86 34.90 4.77
CA GLN A 52 -50.71 33.78 4.39
C GLN A 52 -51.53 33.39 5.61
N ALA A 53 -52.78 33.86 5.59
CA ALA A 53 -53.87 33.21 6.27
C ALA A 53 -53.95 31.77 5.73
N TYR A 54 -53.61 30.77 6.54
CA TYR A 54 -53.77 29.36 6.18
C TYR A 54 -55.12 28.86 6.65
N SER A 55 -55.79 28.04 5.84
CA SER A 55 -56.79 27.12 6.39
C SER A 55 -56.09 26.10 7.30
N PHE A 56 -56.84 25.40 8.15
CA PHE A 56 -56.24 24.39 9.03
C PHE A 56 -55.46 23.33 8.22
N HIS A 57 -56.04 22.86 7.12
CA HIS A 57 -55.41 21.89 6.23
C HIS A 57 -54.14 22.46 5.58
N ASP A 58 -54.17 23.70 5.10
CA ASP A 58 -53.00 24.32 4.46
C ASP A 58 -51.86 24.52 5.46
N LEU A 59 -52.17 24.78 6.74
CA LEU A 59 -51.16 24.91 7.78
C LEU A 59 -50.49 23.57 8.08
N VAL A 60 -51.27 22.48 8.14
CA VAL A 60 -50.74 21.12 8.27
C VAL A 60 -49.80 20.81 7.11
N GLN A 61 -50.23 21.07 5.88
CA GLN A 61 -49.43 20.82 4.68
C GLN A 61 -48.17 21.70 4.63
N HIS A 62 -48.27 22.97 5.03
CA HIS A 62 -47.13 23.88 5.14
C HIS A 62 -46.10 23.36 6.15
N SER A 63 -46.54 22.99 7.35
CA SER A 63 -45.65 22.49 8.40
C SER A 63 -44.90 21.21 7.98
N TRP A 64 -45.60 20.28 7.34
CA TRP A 64 -45.01 19.05 6.81
C TRP A 64 -44.08 19.30 5.61
N GLY A 65 -44.45 20.20 4.73
CA GLY A 65 -43.62 20.56 3.57
C GLY A 65 -42.30 21.20 3.99
N VAL A 66 -42.29 21.98 5.08
CA VAL A 66 -41.06 22.61 5.58
C VAL A 66 -40.19 21.62 6.35
N SER A 67 -40.76 20.68 7.11
CA SER A 67 -39.98 19.65 7.82
C SER A 67 -39.22 18.71 6.88
N THR A 68 -39.77 18.45 5.68
CA THR A 68 -39.20 17.53 4.70
C THR A 68 -38.32 18.21 3.64
N ALA A 69 -38.24 19.55 3.62
CA ALA A 69 -37.53 20.29 2.59
C ALA A 69 -36.00 20.23 2.72
N SER A 70 -35.30 19.70 1.72
CA SER A 70 -33.83 19.57 1.72
C SER A 70 -33.06 20.90 1.82
N SER A 71 -33.67 22.02 1.44
CA SER A 71 -33.04 23.35 1.42
C SER A 71 -33.15 24.14 2.73
N ARG A 72 -33.77 23.57 3.77
CA ARG A 72 -34.00 24.24 5.06
C ARG A 72 -33.01 23.78 6.13
N LYS A 73 -32.66 24.71 7.03
CA LYS A 73 -31.82 24.42 8.22
C LYS A 73 -32.48 23.35 9.08
N VAL A 74 -31.68 22.51 9.73
CA VAL A 74 -32.15 21.41 10.59
C VAL A 74 -33.05 21.94 11.73
N ASN A 75 -32.68 23.07 12.34
CA ASN A 75 -33.50 23.76 13.34
C ASN A 75 -34.90 24.13 12.83
N ASP A 76 -34.98 24.68 11.60
CA ASP A 76 -36.26 25.02 10.96
C ASP A 76 -37.10 23.77 10.72
N LYS A 77 -36.46 22.68 10.26
CA LYS A 77 -37.15 21.40 10.01
C LYS A 77 -37.74 20.83 11.29
N GLY A 78 -36.97 20.77 12.38
CA GLY A 78 -37.43 20.24 13.66
C GLY A 78 -38.58 21.06 14.27
N LYS A 79 -38.52 22.39 14.21
CA LYS A 79 -39.64 23.26 14.65
C LYS A 79 -40.94 22.98 13.88
N HIS A 80 -40.85 22.88 12.55
CA HIS A 80 -42.04 22.64 11.71
C HIS A 80 -42.54 21.19 11.83
N LEU A 81 -41.66 20.23 12.11
CA LEU A 81 -42.04 18.86 12.42
C LEU A 81 -42.83 18.78 13.74
N GLY A 82 -42.38 19.48 14.79
CA GLY A 82 -43.11 19.60 16.05
C GLY A 82 -44.49 20.26 15.90
N LEU A 83 -44.61 21.28 15.04
CA LEU A 83 -45.90 21.90 14.69
C LEU A 83 -46.84 20.93 13.96
N SER A 84 -46.33 20.16 13.01
CA SER A 84 -47.12 19.16 12.27
C SER A 84 -47.67 18.09 13.22
N ARG A 85 -46.86 17.60 14.17
CA ARG A 85 -47.30 16.67 15.23
C ARG A 85 -48.41 17.27 16.09
N TYR A 86 -48.26 18.52 16.49
CA TYR A 86 -49.25 19.21 17.31
C TYR A 86 -50.60 19.36 16.59
N LEU A 87 -50.58 19.79 15.33
CA LEU A 87 -51.79 19.94 14.52
C LEU A 87 -52.48 18.58 14.25
N ASN A 88 -51.71 17.54 13.93
CA ASN A 88 -52.27 16.23 13.59
C ASN A 88 -52.76 15.44 14.81
N ASN A 89 -52.07 15.50 15.95
CA ASN A 89 -52.38 14.64 17.10
C ASN A 89 -53.37 15.27 18.09
N ASP A 90 -53.23 16.56 18.38
CA ASP A 90 -53.98 17.21 19.46
C ASP A 90 -55.16 18.07 18.96
N LEU A 91 -55.18 18.46 17.67
CA LEU A 91 -56.23 19.30 17.09
C LEU A 91 -57.19 18.52 16.18
N LEU A 92 -56.71 17.68 15.24
CA LEU A 92 -57.59 16.81 14.44
C LEU A 92 -58.38 15.79 15.28
N ARG A 93 -57.83 15.38 16.44
CA ARG A 93 -58.48 14.43 17.34
C ARG A 93 -59.59 15.06 18.20
N LYS A 94 -59.62 16.41 18.30
CA LYS A 94 -60.64 17.16 19.08
C LYS A 94 -61.85 17.58 18.26
N ASP A 95 -61.75 17.62 16.93
CA ASP A 95 -62.90 17.87 16.03
C ASP A 95 -63.73 16.60 15.75
N SER A 96 -63.40 15.49 16.40
CA SER A 96 -64.29 14.32 16.50
C SER A 96 -65.40 14.62 17.52
N ILE A 97 -66.27 15.57 17.18
CA ILE A 97 -67.52 15.82 17.90
C ILE A 97 -68.39 14.56 17.75
N PRO A 98 -68.97 14.02 18.85
CA PRO A 98 -69.98 12.97 18.74
C PRO A 98 -71.11 13.50 17.88
N MET A 99 -71.49 12.74 16.86
CA MET A 99 -72.59 13.05 15.97
C MET A 99 -73.86 13.31 16.81
N SER A 100 -74.15 14.59 17.07
CA SER A 100 -75.36 15.03 17.76
C SER A 100 -76.52 14.82 16.81
N ASP A 101 -77.46 14.00 17.25
CA ASP A 101 -78.64 13.50 16.56
C ASP A 101 -79.75 14.57 16.44
N GLU A 102 -79.38 15.80 16.09
CA GLU A 102 -80.28 16.95 16.10
C GLU A 102 -80.20 17.73 14.78
N MET A 103 -80.57 17.09 13.66
CA MET A 103 -81.19 17.83 12.53
C MET A 103 -81.88 16.88 11.55
N LYS A 104 -82.93 16.18 11.99
CA LYS A 104 -83.95 15.57 11.12
C LYS A 104 -85.34 15.75 11.73
N THR A 105 -85.69 16.99 12.04
CA THR A 105 -87.06 17.35 12.40
C THR A 105 -87.53 18.37 11.41
N GLU A 106 -88.17 17.89 10.35
CA GLU A 106 -89.35 18.48 9.71
C GLU A 106 -89.68 17.62 8.47
N LEU A 107 -90.94 17.19 8.37
CA LEU A 107 -91.54 16.31 7.34
C LEU A 107 -91.62 14.79 7.63
N GLN A 108 -91.63 14.35 8.89
CA GLN A 108 -92.34 13.10 9.21
C GLN A 108 -93.81 13.44 9.53
N PRO A 109 -94.81 12.76 8.94
CA PRO A 109 -96.21 12.96 9.29
C PRO A 109 -96.42 12.54 10.76
N THR A 110 -96.85 13.48 11.60
CA THR A 110 -97.28 13.17 12.97
C THR A 110 -98.44 12.20 12.92
N HIS A 111 -98.24 10.99 13.44
CA HIS A 111 -99.28 9.97 13.60
C HIS A 111 -100.45 10.54 14.41
N HIS A 112 -101.60 10.69 13.77
CA HIS A 112 -102.87 10.83 14.47
C HIS A 112 -103.48 9.44 14.58
N GLY A 113 -103.68 8.98 15.82
CA GLY A 113 -104.15 7.64 16.13
C GLY A 113 -105.45 7.32 15.41
N ASN A 114 -105.39 6.27 14.59
CA ASN A 114 -106.43 5.24 14.38
C ASN A 114 -106.16 4.34 13.15
N ASP A 115 -105.06 4.52 12.41
CA ASP A 115 -104.90 3.81 11.13
C ASP A 115 -103.48 3.26 10.89
N VAL A 116 -103.06 2.31 11.73
CA VAL A 116 -101.81 1.54 11.53
C VAL A 116 -101.92 0.60 10.30
N ASP A 117 -103.15 0.38 9.81
CA ASP A 117 -103.47 -0.49 8.67
C ASP A 117 -103.90 0.28 7.41
N GLU A 118 -103.79 1.62 7.37
CA GLU A 118 -104.20 2.37 6.18
C GLU A 118 -103.29 2.05 5.00
N LYS A 119 -103.87 1.41 3.98
CA LYS A 119 -103.15 1.09 2.74
C LYS A 119 -103.44 2.10 1.65
N TYR A 120 -102.35 2.58 1.09
CA TYR A 120 -102.31 3.51 -0.03
C TYR A 120 -102.00 2.74 -1.31
N ALA A 121 -102.55 3.18 -2.43
CA ALA A 121 -102.06 2.77 -3.74
C ALA A 121 -100.61 3.25 -3.90
N PHE A 122 -99.68 2.32 -4.14
CA PHE A 122 -98.24 2.57 -4.28
C PHE A 122 -97.73 2.12 -5.67
N PRO A 123 -97.01 2.97 -6.44
CA PRO A 123 -96.61 4.36 -6.15
C PRO A 123 -97.78 5.28 -5.82
N TRP A 124 -97.56 6.36 -5.05
CA TRP A 124 -98.64 7.15 -4.48
C TRP A 124 -99.57 7.69 -5.57
N MET A 125 -100.86 7.33 -5.51
CA MET A 125 -101.85 7.72 -6.51
C MET A 125 -102.88 8.71 -5.96
N GLY A 126 -103.15 9.79 -6.69
CA GLY A 126 -104.32 10.64 -6.53
C GLY A 126 -105.43 10.26 -7.51
N ILE A 127 -106.66 10.59 -7.19
CA ILE A 127 -107.82 10.46 -8.07
C ILE A 127 -108.38 11.86 -8.26
N VAL A 128 -108.68 12.22 -9.52
CA VAL A 128 -109.47 13.40 -9.87
C VAL A 128 -110.76 12.94 -10.55
N ALA A 129 -111.89 13.40 -10.05
CA ALA A 129 -113.22 13.09 -10.57
C ALA A 129 -113.97 14.35 -11.01
N ASN A 130 -115.06 14.14 -11.74
CA ASN A 130 -115.90 15.18 -12.33
C ASN A 130 -115.20 16.01 -13.41
N LEU A 131 -114.33 15.38 -14.21
CA LEU A 131 -113.69 16.04 -15.35
C LEU A 131 -114.72 16.34 -16.44
N PRO A 132 -114.65 17.52 -17.08
CA PRO A 132 -115.57 17.90 -18.15
C PRO A 132 -115.41 16.95 -19.34
N ILE A 133 -116.54 16.38 -19.78
CA ILE A 133 -116.63 15.49 -20.93
C ILE A 133 -117.75 15.96 -21.86
N GLU A 134 -117.53 15.81 -23.16
CA GLU A 134 -118.49 16.17 -24.20
C GLU A 134 -118.94 14.91 -24.94
N TRP A 135 -120.23 14.82 -25.28
CA TRP A 135 -120.73 13.75 -26.13
C TRP A 135 -120.55 14.14 -27.59
N LYS A 136 -119.64 13.46 -28.30
CA LYS A 136 -119.34 13.69 -29.72
C LYS A 136 -119.25 12.34 -30.44
N ASP A 137 -119.92 12.23 -31.58
CA ASP A 137 -119.87 11.05 -32.46
C ASP A 137 -120.12 9.71 -31.75
N GLY A 138 -121.06 9.69 -30.80
CA GLY A 138 -121.46 8.48 -30.07
C GLY A 138 -120.51 8.05 -28.94
N ARG A 139 -119.50 8.86 -28.59
CA ARG A 139 -118.59 8.64 -27.46
C ARG A 139 -118.39 9.90 -26.62
N TYR A 140 -118.04 9.72 -25.36
CA TYR A 140 -117.56 10.80 -24.50
C TYR A 140 -116.09 11.12 -24.84
N VAL A 141 -115.80 12.39 -25.10
CA VAL A 141 -114.44 12.91 -25.30
C VAL A 141 -114.09 13.87 -24.18
N GLY A 142 -112.81 13.91 -23.80
CA GLY A 142 -112.31 14.78 -22.74
C GLY A 142 -110.89 15.27 -23.07
N LYS A 143 -110.42 16.26 -22.33
CA LYS A 143 -109.04 16.76 -22.47
C LYS A 143 -108.03 15.66 -22.11
N SER A 144 -106.84 15.73 -22.70
CA SER A 144 -105.74 14.84 -22.29
C SER A 144 -105.28 15.16 -20.86
N GLY A 145 -104.66 14.18 -20.19
CA GLY A 145 -104.17 14.35 -18.82
C GLY A 145 -103.03 15.36 -18.67
N SER A 146 -102.33 15.73 -19.76
CA SER A 146 -101.20 16.65 -19.70
C SER A 146 -101.57 18.04 -19.20
N GLY A 147 -102.69 18.61 -19.65
CA GLY A 147 -103.15 19.91 -19.17
C GLY A 147 -103.49 19.91 -17.68
N LEU A 148 -104.11 18.83 -17.19
CA LEU A 148 -104.39 18.67 -15.76
C LEU A 148 -103.11 18.46 -14.95
N ARG A 149 -102.14 17.72 -15.49
CA ARG A 149 -100.82 17.57 -14.85
C ARG A 149 -100.14 18.93 -14.70
N ASP A 150 -100.14 19.76 -15.74
CA ASP A 150 -99.49 21.07 -15.72
C ASP A 150 -100.21 22.03 -14.75
N GLU A 151 -101.55 21.98 -14.68
CA GLU A 151 -102.33 22.71 -13.68
C GLU A 151 -101.96 22.29 -12.25
N LEU A 152 -101.96 20.99 -11.97
CA LEU A 152 -101.59 20.45 -10.65
C LEU A 152 -100.12 20.76 -10.30
N THR A 153 -99.24 20.81 -11.30
CA THR A 153 -97.85 21.23 -11.13
C THR A 153 -97.76 22.71 -10.76
N SER A 154 -98.53 23.60 -11.40
CA SER A 154 -98.58 25.03 -11.06
C SER A 154 -99.07 25.30 -9.63
N LYS A 155 -99.91 24.40 -9.08
CA LYS A 155 -100.36 24.42 -7.68
C LYS A 155 -99.32 23.83 -6.70
N GLY A 156 -98.17 23.39 -7.22
CA GLY A 156 -97.06 22.84 -6.45
C GLY A 156 -97.33 21.44 -5.89
N PHE A 157 -98.17 20.65 -6.56
CA PHE A 157 -98.36 19.22 -6.23
C PHE A 157 -97.39 18.31 -6.99
N ASN A 158 -96.74 18.81 -8.05
CA ASN A 158 -95.70 18.10 -8.81
C ASN A 158 -96.04 16.63 -9.14
N PRO A 159 -97.19 16.34 -9.78
CA PRO A 159 -97.48 14.98 -10.20
C PRO A 159 -96.53 14.54 -11.32
N GLN A 160 -96.13 13.27 -11.30
CA GLN A 160 -95.31 12.66 -12.35
C GLN A 160 -96.14 12.53 -13.64
N ARG A 161 -97.37 12.02 -13.53
CA ARG A 161 -98.27 11.78 -14.66
C ARG A 161 -99.73 11.92 -14.25
N VAL A 162 -100.61 12.16 -15.21
CA VAL A 162 -102.07 12.13 -15.04
C VAL A 162 -102.66 11.27 -16.14
N HIS A 163 -103.41 10.24 -15.74
CA HIS A 163 -103.96 9.20 -16.58
C HIS A 163 -105.48 9.31 -16.63
N PRO A 164 -106.06 9.91 -17.68
CA PRO A 164 -107.50 9.90 -17.86
C PRO A 164 -107.99 8.47 -18.08
N LEU A 165 -109.10 8.11 -17.44
CA LEU A 165 -109.63 6.76 -17.45
C LEU A 165 -110.69 6.63 -18.56
N TRP A 166 -110.59 5.58 -19.38
CA TRP A 166 -111.43 5.34 -20.55
C TRP A 166 -112.23 4.04 -20.43
N ASN A 167 -113.50 4.07 -20.83
CA ASN A 167 -114.35 2.88 -20.96
C ASN A 167 -114.86 2.73 -22.40
N TYR A 168 -115.70 1.72 -22.64
CA TYR A 168 -116.29 1.47 -23.96
C TYR A 168 -117.12 2.65 -24.51
N LYS A 169 -117.60 3.55 -23.65
CA LYS A 169 -118.33 4.77 -24.02
C LYS A 169 -117.41 5.98 -24.23
N GLY A 170 -116.09 5.86 -24.04
CA GLY A 170 -115.13 6.95 -24.15
C GLY A 170 -114.56 7.40 -22.80
N HIS A 171 -114.26 8.69 -22.68
CA HIS A 171 -113.66 9.28 -21.48
C HIS A 171 -114.63 9.20 -20.29
N SER A 172 -114.17 8.68 -19.15
CA SER A 172 -115.04 8.41 -17.99
C SER A 172 -115.33 9.60 -17.08
N GLY A 173 -114.72 10.75 -17.36
CA GLY A 173 -114.78 11.93 -16.49
C GLY A 173 -113.92 11.80 -15.23
N LYS A 174 -112.99 10.83 -15.20
CA LYS A 174 -112.10 10.56 -14.08
C LYS A 174 -110.67 10.38 -14.57
N ALA A 175 -109.70 10.75 -13.76
CA ALA A 175 -108.29 10.53 -14.00
C ALA A 175 -107.57 10.08 -12.72
N VAL A 176 -106.48 9.35 -12.89
CA VAL A 176 -105.57 8.97 -11.82
C VAL A 176 -104.29 9.79 -11.95
N VAL A 177 -103.89 10.44 -10.87
CA VAL A 177 -102.69 11.26 -10.74
C VAL A 177 -101.61 10.37 -10.13
N GLU A 178 -100.48 10.23 -10.80
CA GLU A 178 -99.33 9.45 -10.32
C GLU A 178 -98.29 10.40 -9.74
N PHE A 179 -97.85 10.15 -8.50
CA PHE A 179 -96.77 10.86 -7.84
C PHE A 179 -95.51 10.00 -7.75
N GLU A 180 -94.35 10.61 -7.45
CA GLU A 180 -93.09 9.89 -7.25
C GLU A 180 -93.23 8.79 -6.19
N ASN A 181 -92.52 7.67 -6.32
CA ASN A 181 -92.60 6.55 -5.38
C ASN A 181 -91.79 6.73 -4.07
N ASN A 182 -91.35 7.95 -3.77
CA ASN A 182 -90.53 8.30 -2.60
C ASN A 182 -91.35 9.12 -1.57
N TRP A 183 -90.73 9.50 -0.45
CA TRP A 183 -91.40 10.31 0.57
C TRP A 183 -91.78 11.73 0.12
N ASN A 184 -91.07 12.29 -0.86
CA ASN A 184 -91.44 13.56 -1.47
C ASN A 184 -92.73 13.43 -2.29
N GLY A 185 -92.88 12.36 -3.05
CA GLY A 185 -94.12 12.01 -3.74
C GLY A 185 -95.28 11.76 -2.78
N PHE A 186 -95.03 11.14 -1.62
CA PHE A 186 -96.05 10.99 -0.57
C PHE A 186 -96.50 12.36 -0.04
N ALA A 187 -95.55 13.23 0.30
CA ALA A 187 -95.84 14.58 0.77
C ALA A 187 -96.65 15.39 -0.26
N ASN A 188 -96.30 15.25 -1.54
CA ASN A 188 -97.02 15.85 -2.66
C ASN A 188 -98.46 15.32 -2.80
N ALA A 189 -98.65 14.01 -2.68
CA ALA A 189 -99.96 13.37 -2.71
C ALA A 189 -100.87 13.84 -1.54
N ILE A 190 -100.32 13.89 -0.33
CA ILE A 190 -101.04 14.40 0.85
C ILE A 190 -101.37 15.89 0.69
N LYS A 191 -100.44 16.69 0.17
CA LYS A 191 -100.69 18.11 -0.12
C LYS A 191 -101.81 18.29 -1.15
N PHE A 192 -101.85 17.46 -2.19
CA PHE A 192 -102.93 17.40 -3.17
C PHE A 192 -104.28 17.13 -2.49
N GLN A 193 -104.40 16.06 -1.69
CA GLN A 193 -105.65 15.72 -1.01
C GLN A 193 -106.10 16.83 -0.06
N LYS A 194 -105.20 17.35 0.79
CA LYS A 194 -105.55 18.42 1.74
C LYS A 194 -106.03 19.68 1.03
N ASN A 195 -105.48 20.00 -0.15
CA ASN A 195 -105.93 21.16 -0.92
C ASN A 195 -107.38 20.99 -1.42
N PHE A 196 -107.74 19.82 -1.94
CA PHE A 196 -109.12 19.52 -2.36
C PHE A 196 -110.08 19.47 -1.17
N GLU A 197 -109.68 18.85 -0.05
CA GLU A 197 -110.48 18.82 1.18
C GLU A 197 -110.75 20.23 1.74
N SER A 198 -109.75 21.12 1.72
CA SER A 198 -109.91 22.51 2.18
C SER A 198 -110.90 23.34 1.36
N GLN A 199 -111.17 22.91 0.12
CA GLN A 199 -112.11 23.55 -0.80
C GLN A 199 -113.49 22.88 -0.82
N HIS A 200 -113.74 21.92 0.09
CA HIS A 200 -114.94 21.06 0.08
C HIS A 200 -115.11 20.30 -1.23
N GLN A 201 -113.98 19.83 -1.78
CA GLN A 201 -113.88 19.07 -3.03
C GLN A 201 -113.18 17.72 -2.79
N GLY A 202 -113.25 17.20 -1.57
CA GLY A 202 -112.67 15.91 -1.21
C GLY A 202 -113.57 14.74 -1.62
N LYS A 203 -113.11 13.51 -1.31
CA LYS A 203 -113.85 12.27 -1.59
C LYS A 203 -115.25 12.26 -0.97
N ARG A 204 -115.38 12.70 0.29
CA ARG A 204 -116.67 12.71 1.01
C ARG A 204 -117.66 13.67 0.37
N ASP A 205 -117.17 14.82 -0.10
CA ASP A 205 -117.97 15.81 -0.82
C ASP A 205 -118.43 15.26 -2.18
N TYR A 206 -117.57 14.52 -2.88
CA TYR A 206 -117.91 13.86 -4.15
C TYR A 206 -118.98 12.77 -4.02
N LEU A 207 -119.02 12.07 -2.87
CA LEU A 207 -119.98 11.00 -2.59
C LEU A 207 -121.33 11.50 -2.05
N SER A 208 -121.42 12.77 -1.63
CA SER A 208 -122.66 13.37 -1.10
C SER A 208 -123.54 13.96 -2.22
N PRO A 209 -124.88 13.78 -2.21
CA PRO A 209 -125.80 14.55 -3.09
C PRO A 209 -126.16 15.93 -2.48
N PRO A 210 -126.50 17.00 -3.26
CA PRO A 210 -126.90 17.07 -4.68
C PRO A 210 -125.99 17.93 -5.60
N ASP A 211 -126.32 17.95 -6.91
CA ASP A 211 -125.69 18.62 -8.07
C ASP A 211 -124.20 19.01 -7.97
N LYS A 212 -123.34 18.21 -8.61
CA LYS A 212 -121.86 18.32 -8.52
C LYS A 212 -121.28 19.53 -9.26
N GLY A 213 -122.09 20.21 -10.08
CA GLY A 213 -121.68 21.32 -10.92
C GLY A 213 -120.42 21.02 -11.73
N ASP A 214 -119.66 22.07 -12.06
CA ASP A 214 -118.42 21.98 -12.85
C ASP A 214 -117.14 21.88 -12.00
N LYS A 215 -117.26 21.58 -10.70
CA LYS A 215 -116.11 21.53 -9.78
C LYS A 215 -115.39 20.18 -9.89
N LEU A 216 -114.06 20.21 -9.87
CA LEU A 216 -113.25 19.01 -9.77
C LEU A 216 -113.20 18.52 -8.32
N TYR A 217 -113.09 17.20 -8.16
CA TYR A 217 -112.94 16.57 -6.85
C TYR A 217 -111.67 15.74 -6.82
N GLY A 218 -110.93 15.77 -5.71
CA GLY A 218 -109.61 15.14 -5.61
C GLY A 218 -109.34 14.48 -4.26
N TRP A 219 -108.73 13.29 -4.27
CA TRP A 219 -108.28 12.58 -3.06
C TRP A 219 -107.14 11.60 -3.37
N VAL A 220 -106.36 11.21 -2.36
CA VAL A 220 -105.37 10.12 -2.52
C VAL A 220 -106.10 8.78 -2.52
N ALA A 221 -105.74 7.90 -3.45
CA ALA A 221 -106.31 6.57 -3.60
C ALA A 221 -105.88 5.65 -2.45
N LYS A 222 -106.87 5.07 -1.79
CA LYS A 222 -106.69 4.16 -0.66
C LYS A 222 -107.29 2.79 -0.97
N ALA A 223 -107.24 1.89 0.02
CA ALA A 223 -107.74 0.52 -0.10
C ALA A 223 -109.17 0.42 -0.63
N ASP A 224 -110.06 1.34 -0.25
CA ASP A 224 -111.45 1.35 -0.71
C ASP A 224 -111.59 1.74 -2.19
N ASP A 225 -110.78 2.68 -2.69
CA ASP A 225 -110.70 3.00 -4.13
C ASP A 225 -110.17 1.82 -4.93
N TYR A 226 -109.11 1.17 -4.44
CA TYR A 226 -108.50 0.00 -5.05
C TYR A 226 -109.49 -1.18 -5.14
N ASN A 227 -110.28 -1.40 -4.10
CA ASN A 227 -111.28 -2.47 -4.03
C ASN A 227 -112.62 -2.11 -4.70
N SER A 228 -112.77 -0.89 -5.22
CA SER A 228 -114.01 -0.48 -5.88
C SER A 228 -114.27 -1.27 -7.18
N SER A 229 -115.54 -1.58 -7.46
CA SER A 229 -115.99 -2.31 -8.66
C SER A 229 -116.13 -1.42 -9.91
N GLY A 230 -115.47 -0.26 -9.91
CA GLY A 230 -115.52 0.71 -11.00
C GLY A 230 -114.18 0.88 -11.71
N ILE A 231 -114.18 1.71 -12.75
CA ILE A 231 -113.00 1.99 -13.59
C ILE A 231 -111.76 2.44 -12.80
N ILE A 232 -111.96 3.10 -11.66
CA ILE A 232 -110.86 3.50 -10.76
C ILE A 232 -110.22 2.25 -10.14
N GLY A 233 -110.99 1.39 -9.48
CA GLY A 233 -110.48 0.16 -8.89
C GLY A 233 -109.88 -0.79 -9.94
N ASP A 234 -110.51 -0.92 -11.11
CA ASP A 234 -109.98 -1.72 -12.22
C ASP A 234 -108.62 -1.22 -12.71
N TYR A 235 -108.41 0.10 -12.75
CA TYR A 235 -107.14 0.70 -13.12
C TYR A 235 -106.09 0.47 -12.03
N LEU A 236 -106.44 0.74 -10.77
CA LEU A 236 -105.52 0.61 -9.64
C LEU A 236 -105.03 -0.83 -9.48
N ARG A 237 -105.92 -1.83 -9.51
CA ARG A 237 -105.54 -3.27 -9.42
C ARG A 237 -104.62 -3.75 -10.54
N LYS A 238 -104.60 -3.07 -11.69
CA LYS A 238 -103.72 -3.39 -12.82
C LYS A 238 -102.35 -2.72 -12.75
N THR A 239 -102.22 -1.63 -11.98
CA THR A 239 -101.07 -0.71 -12.12
C THR A 239 -100.29 -0.50 -10.83
N VAL A 240 -100.88 -0.74 -9.66
CA VAL A 240 -100.29 -0.42 -8.37
C VAL A 240 -100.59 -1.50 -7.34
N ASP A 241 -99.75 -1.58 -6.31
CA ASP A 241 -99.98 -2.42 -5.12
C ASP A 241 -100.54 -1.58 -3.97
N LEU A 242 -101.18 -2.22 -3.00
CA LEU A 242 -101.57 -1.56 -1.75
C LEU A 242 -100.46 -1.72 -0.71
N LYS A 243 -99.88 -0.61 -0.27
CA LYS A 243 -98.86 -0.58 0.80
C LYS A 243 -99.23 0.35 1.95
N SER A 244 -98.84 -0.01 3.16
CA SER A 244 -98.87 0.90 4.31
C SER A 244 -97.61 1.77 4.35
N ILE A 245 -97.68 2.90 5.07
CA ILE A 245 -96.51 3.78 5.31
C ILE A 245 -95.37 2.99 5.98
N SER A 246 -95.70 2.17 6.98
CA SER A 246 -94.76 1.34 7.72
C SER A 246 -94.06 0.30 6.83
N GLU A 247 -94.78 -0.30 5.89
CA GLU A 247 -94.21 -1.25 4.91
C GLU A 247 -93.17 -0.55 4.02
N VAL A 248 -93.52 0.61 3.44
CA VAL A 248 -92.60 1.38 2.57
C VAL A 248 -91.36 1.84 3.35
N GLU A 249 -91.52 2.31 4.59
CA GLU A 249 -90.41 2.72 5.45
C GLU A 249 -89.49 1.53 5.78
N SER A 250 -90.08 0.39 6.13
CA SER A 250 -89.31 -0.82 6.46
C SER A 250 -88.50 -1.32 5.26
N GLU A 251 -89.07 -1.30 4.04
CA GLU A 251 -88.36 -1.69 2.81
C GLU A 251 -87.17 -0.78 2.52
N GLU A 252 -87.34 0.54 2.66
CA GLU A 252 -86.25 1.51 2.45
C GLU A 252 -85.15 1.36 3.52
N LYS A 253 -85.54 1.17 4.77
CA LYS A 253 -84.62 0.90 5.89
C LYS A 253 -83.85 -0.40 5.65
N HIS A 254 -84.51 -1.47 5.19
CA HIS A 254 -83.86 -2.73 4.86
C HIS A 254 -82.84 -2.58 3.72
N LYS A 255 -83.19 -1.86 2.64
CA LYS A 255 -82.26 -1.56 1.55
C LYS A 255 -81.04 -0.78 2.04
N THR A 256 -81.27 0.24 2.87
CA THR A 256 -80.20 1.07 3.44
C THR A 256 -79.30 0.25 4.36
N ASN A 257 -79.86 -0.54 5.26
CA ASN A 257 -79.10 -1.40 6.18
C ASN A 257 -78.29 -2.46 5.44
N SER A 258 -78.85 -3.05 4.37
CA SER A 258 -78.12 -4.00 3.52
C SER A 258 -76.91 -3.35 2.86
N LEU A 259 -77.07 -2.13 2.33
CA LEU A 259 -75.96 -1.37 1.75
C LEU A 259 -74.89 -1.05 2.79
N VAL A 260 -75.29 -0.57 3.97
CA VAL A 260 -74.37 -0.26 5.08
C VAL A 260 -73.60 -1.52 5.51
N SER A 261 -74.27 -2.66 5.64
CA SER A 261 -73.63 -3.94 5.99
C SER A 261 -72.61 -4.37 4.94
N ASN A 262 -72.96 -4.31 3.65
CA ASN A 262 -72.04 -4.65 2.56
C ASN A 262 -70.81 -3.73 2.52
N LEU A 263 -71.01 -2.44 2.73
CA LEU A 263 -69.92 -1.47 2.81
C LEU A 263 -69.03 -1.71 4.04
N SER A 264 -69.61 -2.01 5.20
CA SER A 264 -68.87 -2.35 6.41
C SER A 264 -67.99 -3.58 6.19
N ASN A 265 -68.54 -4.65 5.61
CA ASN A 265 -67.80 -5.88 5.28
C ASN A 265 -66.64 -5.59 4.32
N THR A 266 -66.84 -4.71 3.34
CA THR A 266 -65.80 -4.30 2.39
C THR A 266 -64.69 -3.51 3.08
N ILE A 267 -65.04 -2.59 3.97
CA ILE A 267 -64.06 -1.81 4.76
C ILE A 267 -63.24 -2.74 5.65
N GLU A 268 -63.87 -3.69 6.32
CA GLU A 268 -63.16 -4.66 7.16
C GLU A 268 -62.22 -5.56 6.36
N ALA A 269 -62.65 -6.05 5.19
CA ALA A 269 -61.79 -6.83 4.30
C ALA A 269 -60.57 -6.01 3.85
N LYS A 270 -60.77 -4.74 3.46
CA LYS A 270 -59.68 -3.82 3.10
C LYS A 270 -58.73 -3.56 4.27
N ARG A 271 -59.25 -3.38 5.48
CA ARG A 271 -58.42 -3.22 6.70
C ARG A 271 -57.56 -4.44 6.97
N ARG A 272 -58.12 -5.65 6.84
CA ARG A 272 -57.36 -6.91 6.98
C ARG A 272 -56.24 -7.02 5.95
N SER A 273 -56.52 -6.71 4.68
CA SER A 273 -55.49 -6.70 3.63
C SER A 273 -54.39 -5.67 3.88
N LEU A 274 -54.73 -4.49 4.41
CA LEU A 274 -53.73 -3.47 4.76
C LEU A 274 -52.80 -3.95 5.88
N MET A 275 -53.35 -4.56 6.94
CA MET A 275 -52.55 -5.13 8.03
C MET A 275 -51.60 -6.24 7.54
N GLU A 276 -52.05 -7.09 6.61
CA GLU A 276 -51.21 -8.15 6.04
C GLU A 276 -50.05 -7.57 5.22
N ILE A 277 -50.31 -6.53 4.41
CA ILE A 277 -49.26 -5.84 3.64
C ILE A 277 -48.27 -5.17 4.58
N GLU A 278 -48.75 -4.48 5.62
CA GLU A 278 -47.90 -3.83 6.62
C GLU A 278 -46.99 -4.85 7.32
N SER A 279 -47.52 -6.01 7.74
CA SER A 279 -46.73 -7.10 8.31
C SER A 279 -45.64 -7.58 7.35
N LYS A 280 -45.98 -7.87 6.09
CA LYS A 280 -45.02 -8.31 5.07
C LYS A 280 -43.95 -7.27 4.79
N CYS A 281 -44.32 -5.99 4.75
CA CYS A 281 -43.37 -4.88 4.59
C CYS A 281 -42.39 -4.81 5.77
N ASN A 282 -42.89 -4.96 7.01
CA ASN A 282 -42.05 -4.97 8.20
C ASN A 282 -41.09 -6.16 8.22
N GLU A 283 -41.57 -7.37 7.90
CA GLU A 283 -40.74 -8.58 7.78
C GLU A 283 -39.64 -8.39 6.72
N THR A 284 -40.01 -7.85 5.55
CA THR A 284 -39.05 -7.58 4.46
C THR A 284 -38.02 -6.53 4.88
N SER A 285 -38.45 -5.47 5.57
CA SER A 285 -37.54 -4.44 6.10
C SER A 285 -36.53 -5.02 7.09
N MET A 286 -36.98 -5.88 8.00
CA MET A 286 -36.09 -6.57 8.96
C MET A 286 -35.12 -7.52 8.26
N SER A 287 -35.58 -8.27 7.26
CA SER A 287 -34.74 -9.15 6.44
C SER A 287 -33.64 -8.36 5.72
N ILE A 288 -34.00 -7.22 5.08
CA ILE A 288 -33.04 -6.34 4.40
C ILE A 288 -32.00 -5.80 5.39
N LYS A 289 -32.42 -5.30 6.56
CA LYS A 289 -31.50 -4.83 7.60
C LYS A 289 -30.50 -5.92 8.03
N ASN A 290 -30.97 -7.15 8.18
CA ASN A 290 -30.11 -8.28 8.55
C ASN A 290 -29.06 -8.58 7.47
N VAL A 291 -29.47 -8.63 6.19
CA VAL A 291 -28.56 -8.87 5.07
C VAL A 291 -27.55 -7.73 4.93
N MET A 292 -27.98 -6.48 5.11
CA MET A 292 -27.06 -5.32 5.10
C MET A 292 -26.01 -5.44 6.20
N ARG A 293 -26.41 -5.79 7.43
CA ARG A 293 -25.47 -6.02 8.54
C ARG A 293 -24.47 -7.12 8.21
N GLN A 294 -24.92 -8.26 7.68
CA GLN A 294 -24.04 -9.37 7.28
C GLN A 294 -23.05 -8.96 6.18
N ARG A 295 -23.50 -8.16 5.21
CA ARG A 295 -22.63 -7.61 4.16
C ARG A 295 -21.56 -6.72 4.77
N ASP A 296 -21.94 -5.83 5.68
CA ASP A 296 -21.01 -4.88 6.31
C ASP A 296 -19.96 -5.61 7.17
N GLU A 297 -20.37 -6.64 7.91
CA GLU A 297 -19.46 -7.52 8.66
C GLU A 297 -18.47 -8.24 7.73
N MET A 298 -18.94 -8.78 6.60
CA MET A 298 -18.09 -9.44 5.61
C MET A 298 -17.08 -8.47 4.98
N VAL A 299 -17.52 -7.27 4.61
CA VAL A 299 -16.66 -6.23 4.05
C VAL A 299 -15.61 -5.80 5.07
N GLN A 300 -15.99 -5.66 6.34
CA GLN A 300 -15.05 -5.33 7.41
C GLN A 300 -13.99 -6.43 7.57
N GLN A 301 -14.39 -7.70 7.65
CA GLN A 301 -13.46 -8.83 7.75
C GLN A 301 -12.52 -8.90 6.54
N TYR A 302 -13.05 -8.73 5.34
CA TYR A 302 -12.24 -8.71 4.11
C TYR A 302 -11.20 -7.59 4.13
N ASN A 303 -11.57 -6.39 4.57
CA ASN A 303 -10.66 -5.26 4.66
C ASN A 303 -9.57 -5.48 5.73
N GLU A 304 -9.94 -6.03 6.89
CA GLU A 304 -8.99 -6.39 7.95
C GLU A 304 -7.99 -7.45 7.46
N ASP A 305 -8.45 -8.45 6.71
CA ASP A 305 -7.59 -9.48 6.14
C ASP A 305 -6.65 -8.92 5.06
N LEU A 306 -7.13 -8.03 4.19
CA LEU A 306 -6.28 -7.33 3.23
C LEU A 306 -5.17 -6.53 3.94
N GLN A 307 -5.51 -5.78 4.98
CA GLN A 307 -4.53 -5.02 5.77
C GLN A 307 -3.52 -5.94 6.45
N ARG A 308 -3.98 -7.06 7.02
CA ARG A 308 -3.12 -8.07 7.66
C ARG A 308 -2.16 -8.71 6.66
N MET A 309 -2.65 -9.10 5.48
CA MET A 309 -1.82 -9.66 4.42
C MET A 309 -0.78 -8.66 3.91
N ALA A 310 -1.18 -7.41 3.68
CA ALA A 310 -0.27 -6.34 3.26
C ALA A 310 0.82 -6.08 4.30
N LYS A 311 0.44 -6.01 5.59
CA LYS A 311 1.39 -5.86 6.70
C LYS A 311 2.38 -7.02 6.75
N ASN A 312 1.89 -8.26 6.70
CA ASN A 312 2.75 -9.44 6.73
C ASN A 312 3.72 -9.48 5.54
N ALA A 313 3.26 -9.13 4.34
CA ALA A 313 4.12 -9.04 3.16
C ALA A 313 5.19 -7.94 3.31
N HIS A 314 4.81 -6.78 3.86
CA HIS A 314 5.75 -5.70 4.14
C HIS A 314 6.80 -6.11 5.18
N ASP A 315 6.39 -6.74 6.29
CA ASP A 315 7.28 -7.23 7.34
C ASP A 315 8.27 -8.29 6.81
N GLN A 316 7.81 -9.17 5.89
CA GLN A 316 8.68 -10.15 5.23
C GLN A 316 9.70 -9.48 4.31
N LEU A 317 9.27 -8.51 3.50
CA LEU A 317 10.17 -7.75 2.62
C LEU A 317 11.21 -6.98 3.45
N GLU A 318 10.80 -6.34 4.54
CA GLU A 318 11.71 -5.60 5.42
C GLU A 318 12.79 -6.51 6.02
N LYS A 319 12.43 -7.74 6.44
CA LYS A 319 13.39 -8.74 6.90
C LYS A 319 14.39 -9.12 5.81
N MET A 320 13.90 -9.42 4.59
CA MET A 320 14.78 -9.75 3.47
C MET A 320 15.74 -8.60 3.13
N PHE A 321 15.28 -7.35 3.14
CA PHE A 321 16.14 -6.19 2.93
C PHE A 321 17.21 -6.06 4.01
N LYS A 322 16.84 -6.24 5.30
CA LYS A 322 17.81 -6.22 6.41
C LYS A 322 18.87 -7.32 6.27
N GLU A 323 18.49 -8.52 5.84
CA GLU A 323 19.42 -9.61 5.58
C GLU A 323 20.32 -9.31 4.38
N GLN A 324 19.75 -8.79 3.29
CA GLN A 324 20.51 -8.39 2.11
C GLN A 324 21.56 -7.30 2.43
N GLU A 325 21.21 -6.30 3.25
CA GLU A 325 22.11 -5.24 3.71
C GLU A 325 23.28 -5.81 4.51
N LYS A 326 23.00 -6.77 5.41
CA LYS A 326 24.02 -7.49 6.20
C LYS A 326 24.95 -8.29 5.30
N SER A 327 24.41 -9.08 4.37
CA SER A 327 25.21 -9.86 3.42
C SER A 327 26.06 -8.96 2.54
N LYS A 328 25.50 -7.85 2.03
CA LYS A 328 26.25 -6.85 1.25
C LYS A 328 27.42 -6.28 2.05
N SER A 329 27.18 -5.89 3.29
CA SER A 329 28.23 -5.38 4.18
C SER A 329 29.33 -6.42 4.46
N TYR A 330 28.95 -7.69 4.64
CA TYR A 330 29.89 -8.79 4.81
C TYR A 330 30.76 -9.00 3.56
N PHE A 331 30.17 -9.06 2.37
CA PHE A 331 30.92 -9.22 1.12
C PHE A 331 31.82 -8.03 0.83
N GLU A 332 31.37 -6.81 1.14
CA GLU A 332 32.17 -5.60 1.00
C GLU A 332 33.40 -5.63 1.93
N ALA A 333 33.24 -6.09 3.16
CA ALA A 333 34.36 -6.27 4.09
C ALA A 333 35.34 -7.36 3.60
N ARG A 334 34.82 -8.49 3.13
CA ARG A 334 35.64 -9.59 2.59
C ARG A 334 36.40 -9.19 1.33
N ARG A 335 35.77 -8.40 0.46
CA ARG A 335 36.39 -7.83 -0.74
C ARG A 335 37.60 -6.97 -0.36
N LYS A 336 37.45 -6.06 0.60
CA LYS A 336 38.55 -5.20 1.08
C LYS A 336 39.70 -6.01 1.70
N GLU A 337 39.39 -7.07 2.44
CA GLU A 337 40.41 -7.97 3.00
C GLU A 337 41.21 -8.67 1.89
N LEU A 338 40.52 -9.17 0.86
CA LEU A 338 41.16 -9.81 -0.30
C LEU A 338 42.01 -8.83 -1.11
N GLU A 339 41.53 -7.60 -1.33
CA GLU A 339 42.30 -6.53 -1.99
C GLU A 339 43.58 -6.19 -1.22
N LEU A 340 43.55 -6.23 0.13
CA LEU A 340 44.75 -6.03 0.94
C LEU A 340 45.71 -7.22 0.81
N ARG A 341 45.18 -8.45 0.88
CA ARG A 341 45.95 -9.69 0.72
C ARG A 341 46.64 -9.75 -0.63
N GLU A 342 45.96 -9.33 -1.69
CA GLU A 342 46.50 -9.25 -3.04
C GLU A 342 47.72 -8.30 -3.10
N LYS A 343 47.61 -7.10 -2.52
CA LYS A 343 48.74 -6.16 -2.43
C LYS A 343 49.93 -6.75 -1.68
N GLU A 344 49.69 -7.39 -0.53
CA GLU A 344 50.76 -8.05 0.25
C GLU A 344 51.45 -9.18 -0.54
N LEU A 345 50.69 -9.94 -1.34
CA LEU A 345 51.25 -11.00 -2.17
C LEU A 345 52.10 -10.44 -3.30
N VAL A 346 51.66 -9.37 -3.95
CA VAL A 346 52.45 -8.67 -4.99
C VAL A 346 53.76 -8.15 -4.41
N GLU A 347 53.73 -7.53 -3.24
CA GLU A 347 54.96 -7.05 -2.55
C GLU A 347 55.90 -8.20 -2.19
N ARG A 348 55.35 -9.32 -1.68
CA ARG A 348 56.16 -10.53 -1.39
C ARG A 348 56.75 -11.15 -2.63
N GLU A 349 56.01 -11.20 -3.74
CA GLU A 349 56.49 -11.74 -5.01
C GLU A 349 57.65 -10.89 -5.54
N ALA A 350 57.51 -9.56 -5.53
CA ALA A 350 58.59 -8.65 -5.91
C ALA A 350 59.85 -8.83 -5.04
N LEU A 351 59.69 -9.04 -3.72
CA LEU A 351 60.81 -9.32 -2.82
C LEU A 351 61.48 -10.66 -3.15
N ASN A 352 60.69 -11.72 -3.35
CA ASN A 352 61.21 -13.04 -3.70
C ASN A 352 61.95 -13.02 -5.05
N ASP A 353 61.45 -12.28 -6.03
CA ASP A 353 62.13 -12.13 -7.33
C ASP A 353 63.45 -11.37 -7.19
N ASN A 354 63.51 -10.32 -6.38
CA ASN A 354 64.77 -9.64 -6.05
C ASN A 354 65.78 -10.61 -5.38
N GLN A 355 65.34 -11.39 -4.39
CA GLN A 355 66.20 -12.38 -3.73
C GLN A 355 66.68 -13.47 -4.69
N ARG A 356 65.82 -13.93 -5.61
CA ARG A 356 66.21 -14.88 -6.67
C ARG A 356 67.28 -14.29 -7.58
N GLN A 357 67.15 -13.02 -7.96
CA GLN A 357 68.16 -12.33 -8.76
C GLN A 357 69.49 -12.20 -8.01
N GLU A 358 69.46 -11.83 -6.72
CA GLU A 358 70.66 -11.71 -5.89
C GLU A 358 71.37 -13.07 -5.72
N LEU A 359 70.62 -14.13 -5.40
CA LEU A 359 71.16 -15.49 -5.31
C LEU A 359 71.76 -15.95 -6.63
N HIS A 360 71.13 -15.61 -7.76
CA HIS A 360 71.66 -15.93 -9.07
C HIS A 360 73.00 -15.21 -9.34
N LEU A 361 73.09 -13.91 -9.00
CA LEU A 361 74.35 -13.16 -9.10
C LEU A 361 75.44 -13.73 -8.19
N LEU A 362 75.09 -14.06 -6.94
CA LEU A 362 76.03 -14.66 -5.99
C LEU A 362 76.52 -16.03 -6.48
N LYS A 363 75.63 -16.85 -7.04
CA LYS A 363 76.00 -18.13 -7.65
C LYS A 363 77.00 -17.95 -8.79
N GLN A 364 76.75 -16.98 -9.70
CA GLN A 364 77.69 -16.66 -10.77
C GLN A 364 79.06 -16.18 -10.23
N MET A 365 79.06 -15.37 -9.16
CA MET A 365 80.31 -14.94 -8.52
C MET A 365 81.06 -16.12 -7.89
N ASN A 366 80.36 -17.00 -7.18
CA ASN A 366 80.96 -18.20 -6.57
C ASN A 366 81.50 -19.17 -7.64
N GLU A 367 80.78 -19.36 -8.75
CA GLU A 367 81.27 -20.14 -9.89
C GLU A 367 82.56 -19.53 -10.48
N LYS A 368 82.60 -18.20 -10.67
CA LYS A 368 83.82 -17.51 -11.11
C LYS A 368 84.96 -17.65 -10.11
N ALA A 369 84.69 -17.50 -8.82
CA ALA A 369 85.69 -17.64 -7.76
C ALA A 369 86.24 -19.08 -7.70
N ALA A 370 85.38 -20.09 -7.79
CA ALA A 370 85.78 -21.50 -7.83
C ALA A 370 86.61 -21.82 -9.07
N MET A 371 86.25 -21.27 -10.23
CA MET A 371 87.03 -21.39 -11.46
C MET A 371 88.42 -20.76 -11.31
N GLU A 372 88.52 -19.59 -10.69
CA GLU A 372 89.80 -18.92 -10.45
C GLU A 372 90.65 -19.66 -9.43
N GLN A 373 90.04 -20.19 -8.35
CA GLN A 373 90.71 -21.06 -7.40
C GLN A 373 91.25 -22.33 -8.06
N LYS A 374 90.48 -22.96 -8.95
CA LYS A 374 90.94 -24.12 -9.70
C LYS A 374 92.15 -23.80 -10.58
N LYS A 375 92.19 -22.64 -11.25
CA LYS A 375 93.37 -22.21 -12.01
C LYS A 375 94.58 -21.98 -11.11
N LEU A 376 94.37 -21.37 -9.94
CA LEU A 376 95.43 -21.18 -8.94
C LEU A 376 95.97 -22.52 -8.46
N ASP A 377 95.09 -23.47 -8.12
CA ASP A 377 95.47 -24.82 -7.69
C ASP A 377 96.24 -25.57 -8.80
N GLU A 378 95.79 -25.48 -10.06
CA GLU A 378 96.50 -26.00 -11.23
C GLU A 378 97.90 -25.36 -11.37
N SER A 379 98.01 -24.04 -11.22
CA SER A 379 99.30 -23.34 -11.26
C SER A 379 100.23 -23.74 -10.12
N VAL A 380 99.69 -23.94 -8.91
CA VAL A 380 100.47 -24.40 -7.73
C VAL A 380 100.95 -25.82 -7.93
N LEU A 381 100.14 -26.71 -8.53
CA LEU A 381 100.56 -28.06 -8.90
C LEU A 381 101.72 -28.06 -9.89
N VAL A 382 101.65 -27.22 -10.93
CA VAL A 382 102.76 -27.06 -11.89
C VAL A 382 104.03 -26.57 -11.18
N LEU A 383 103.93 -25.53 -10.36
CA LEU A 383 105.06 -25.02 -9.58
C LEU A 383 105.63 -26.07 -8.62
N ALA A 384 104.78 -26.91 -8.01
CA ALA A 384 105.21 -27.99 -7.14
C ALA A 384 105.96 -29.10 -7.91
N GLU A 385 105.51 -29.44 -9.12
CA GLU A 385 106.23 -30.35 -10.01
C GLU A 385 107.57 -29.79 -10.47
N GLU A 386 107.64 -28.50 -10.81
CA GLU A 386 108.89 -27.80 -11.15
C GLU A 386 109.86 -27.82 -9.97
N GLN A 387 109.40 -27.49 -8.76
CA GLN A 387 110.21 -27.61 -7.55
C GLN A 387 110.71 -29.04 -7.31
N LYS A 388 109.86 -30.05 -7.54
CA LYS A 388 110.26 -31.46 -7.40
C LYS A 388 111.37 -31.82 -8.39
N LYS A 389 111.23 -31.45 -9.66
CA LYS A 389 112.25 -31.66 -10.70
C LYS A 389 113.55 -30.91 -10.40
N ALA A 390 113.47 -29.67 -9.92
CA ALA A 390 114.62 -28.88 -9.49
C ALA A 390 115.33 -29.52 -8.28
N LYS A 391 114.57 -30.02 -7.31
CA LYS A 391 115.12 -30.74 -6.15
C LYS A 391 115.80 -32.05 -6.56
N GLU A 392 115.24 -32.76 -7.52
CA GLU A 392 115.78 -34.02 -8.04
C GLU A 392 117.07 -33.82 -8.84
N THR A 393 117.11 -32.80 -9.70
CA THR A 393 118.35 -32.38 -10.39
C THR A 393 119.44 -31.91 -9.42
N LEU A 394 119.08 -31.17 -8.37
CA LEU A 394 120.02 -30.83 -7.30
C LEU A 394 120.54 -32.08 -6.56
N ARG A 395 119.68 -33.05 -6.25
CA ARG A 395 120.09 -34.33 -5.64
C ARG A 395 121.05 -35.12 -6.55
N GLN A 396 120.78 -35.18 -7.85
CA GLN A 396 121.67 -35.82 -8.82
C GLN A 396 123.05 -35.15 -8.84
N LYS A 397 123.10 -33.82 -8.94
CA LYS A 397 124.37 -33.07 -8.87
C LYS A 397 125.12 -33.32 -7.57
N ASN A 398 124.41 -33.38 -6.44
CA ASN A 398 125.03 -33.64 -5.14
C ASN A 398 125.65 -35.04 -5.08
N MET A 399 124.96 -36.05 -5.62
CA MET A 399 125.49 -37.41 -5.75
C MET A 399 126.72 -37.48 -6.67
N GLU A 400 126.72 -36.72 -7.77
CA GLU A 400 127.85 -36.67 -8.70
C GLU A 400 129.08 -35.98 -8.09
N LEU A 401 128.86 -34.89 -7.35
CA LEU A 401 129.91 -34.22 -6.57
C LEU A 401 130.45 -35.14 -5.46
N GLN A 402 129.59 -35.90 -4.79
CA GLN A 402 130.02 -36.89 -3.80
C GLN A 402 130.93 -37.95 -4.42
N LYS A 403 130.57 -38.50 -5.60
CA LYS A 403 131.44 -39.46 -6.32
C LYS A 403 132.81 -38.88 -6.68
N LYS A 404 132.85 -37.61 -7.12
CA LYS A 404 134.11 -36.94 -7.45
C LYS A 404 134.98 -36.72 -6.20
N LEU A 405 134.36 -36.42 -5.07
CA LEU A 405 135.05 -36.29 -3.79
C LEU A 405 135.65 -37.63 -3.35
N ASP A 406 134.87 -38.71 -3.44
CA ASP A 406 135.33 -40.05 -3.06
C ASP A 406 136.52 -40.51 -3.94
N LEU A 407 136.50 -40.20 -5.25
CA LEU A 407 137.62 -40.46 -6.16
C LEU A 407 138.88 -39.68 -5.80
N LYS A 408 138.74 -38.41 -5.40
CA LYS A 408 139.87 -37.59 -4.93
C LYS A 408 140.50 -38.18 -3.68
N GLN A 409 139.68 -38.57 -2.71
CA GLN A 409 140.16 -39.19 -1.47
C GLN A 409 140.87 -40.52 -1.74
N ALA A 410 140.38 -41.33 -2.68
CA ALA A 410 141.06 -42.57 -3.09
C ALA A 410 142.43 -42.31 -3.73
N LEU A 411 142.56 -41.26 -4.56
CA LEU A 411 143.84 -40.84 -5.15
C LEU A 411 144.82 -40.34 -4.08
N GLU A 412 144.36 -39.56 -3.11
CA GLU A 412 145.19 -39.09 -1.98
C GLU A 412 145.74 -40.26 -1.15
N LEU A 413 144.89 -41.25 -0.83
CA LEU A 413 145.29 -42.46 -0.11
C LEU A 413 146.31 -43.30 -0.90
N GLU A 414 146.19 -43.38 -2.23
CA GLU A 414 147.14 -44.11 -3.07
C GLU A 414 148.49 -43.39 -3.16
N ILE A 415 148.51 -42.06 -3.18
CA ILE A 415 149.75 -41.27 -3.10
C ILE A 415 150.44 -41.50 -1.74
N GLU A 416 149.71 -41.54 -0.63
CA GLU A 416 150.26 -41.88 0.69
C GLU A 416 150.80 -43.31 0.72
N ARG A 417 150.07 -44.28 0.14
CA ARG A 417 150.51 -45.68 0.03
C ARG A 417 151.81 -45.81 -0.76
N LEU A 418 151.91 -45.15 -1.91
CA LEU A 418 153.11 -45.14 -2.76
C LEU A 418 154.27 -44.38 -2.09
N THR A 419 153.99 -43.32 -1.35
CA THR A 419 155.00 -42.58 -0.57
C THR A 419 155.58 -43.44 0.54
N GLY A 420 154.73 -44.19 1.27
CA GLY A 420 155.17 -45.19 2.25
C GLY A 420 155.99 -46.32 1.62
N ALA A 421 155.56 -46.83 0.46
CA ALA A 421 156.30 -47.87 -0.28
C ALA A 421 157.70 -47.40 -0.74
N MET A 422 157.82 -46.15 -1.20
CA MET A 422 159.09 -45.51 -1.55
C MET A 422 160.01 -45.33 -0.33
N GLN A 423 159.47 -44.95 0.84
CA GLN A 423 160.25 -44.84 2.08
C GLN A 423 160.79 -46.20 2.55
N VAL A 424 160.00 -47.26 2.42
CA VAL A 424 160.41 -48.64 2.76
C VAL A 424 161.49 -49.17 1.82
N THR A 425 161.38 -48.92 0.51
CA THR A 425 162.40 -49.36 -0.47
C THR A 425 163.69 -48.54 -0.40
N LYS A 426 163.68 -47.30 0.11
CA LYS A 426 164.91 -46.53 0.41
C LYS A 426 165.76 -47.12 1.56
N HIS A 427 165.18 -47.96 2.41
CA HIS A 427 165.88 -48.58 3.54
C HIS A 427 166.38 -50.01 3.26
N MET A 428 166.09 -50.57 2.08
CA MET A 428 166.60 -51.88 1.68
C MET A 428 167.83 -51.66 0.78
N GLY A 429 169.02 -52.03 1.27
CA GLY A 429 170.34 -51.66 0.70
C GLY A 429 170.62 -51.98 -0.78
N ASP A 430 171.80 -51.52 -1.21
CA ASP A 430 172.23 -51.22 -2.60
C ASP A 430 172.43 -52.45 -3.52
N GLY A 431 171.33 -53.17 -3.80
CA GLY A 431 171.26 -54.22 -4.83
C GLY A 431 170.72 -53.69 -6.15
N GLN A 432 171.26 -54.18 -7.28
CA GLN A 432 170.90 -53.72 -8.63
C GLN A 432 169.41 -53.92 -9.00
N ASP A 433 168.71 -54.86 -8.35
CA ASP A 433 167.24 -55.05 -8.46
C ASP A 433 166.42 -54.01 -7.68
N VAL A 434 166.98 -53.43 -6.60
CA VAL A 434 166.32 -52.41 -5.79
C VAL A 434 166.28 -51.08 -6.54
N LYS A 435 167.36 -50.72 -7.25
CA LYS A 435 167.43 -49.50 -8.07
C LYS A 435 166.37 -49.47 -9.18
N LYS A 436 166.07 -50.62 -9.79
CA LYS A 436 165.06 -50.71 -10.86
C LYS A 436 163.63 -50.53 -10.32
N LYS A 437 163.32 -51.18 -9.19
CA LYS A 437 162.03 -51.00 -8.49
C LYS A 437 161.85 -49.60 -7.92
N LEU A 438 162.94 -48.97 -7.46
CA LEU A 438 162.92 -47.60 -6.95
C LEU A 438 162.62 -46.60 -8.08
N GLY A 439 163.17 -46.83 -9.29
CA GLY A 439 162.85 -46.04 -10.49
C GLY A 439 161.39 -46.19 -10.94
N GLU A 440 160.84 -47.41 -10.96
CA GLU A 440 159.42 -47.63 -11.33
C GLU A 440 158.44 -46.98 -10.33
N ILE A 441 158.74 -47.05 -9.03
CA ILE A 441 157.93 -46.40 -7.99
C ILE A 441 158.06 -44.87 -8.08
N GLU A 442 159.25 -44.35 -8.37
CA GLU A 442 159.50 -42.91 -8.49
C GLU A 442 158.78 -42.30 -9.70
N GLU A 443 158.76 -43.00 -10.84
CA GLU A 443 158.05 -42.55 -12.05
C GLU A 443 156.53 -42.60 -11.90
N SER A 444 155.99 -43.67 -11.29
CA SER A 444 154.54 -43.75 -11.01
C SER A 444 154.07 -42.74 -9.95
N LEU A 445 154.92 -42.45 -8.95
CA LEU A 445 154.63 -41.44 -7.93
C LEU A 445 154.71 -40.01 -8.51
N LYS A 446 155.57 -39.79 -9.50
CA LYS A 446 155.62 -38.54 -10.26
C LYS A 446 154.37 -38.35 -11.11
N GLU A 447 153.94 -39.35 -11.89
CA GLU A 447 152.69 -39.28 -12.66
C GLU A 447 151.47 -38.98 -11.77
N LYS A 448 151.34 -39.66 -10.63
CA LYS A 448 150.19 -39.47 -9.73
C LYS A 448 150.20 -38.12 -8.99
N LYS A 449 151.39 -37.57 -8.68
CA LYS A 449 151.51 -36.20 -8.16
C LYS A 449 151.17 -35.16 -9.23
N GLU A 450 151.63 -35.34 -10.46
CA GLU A 450 151.29 -34.46 -11.58
C GLU A 450 149.78 -34.50 -11.90
N GLU A 451 149.13 -35.66 -11.79
CA GLU A 451 147.68 -35.81 -11.97
C GLU A 451 146.88 -35.08 -10.85
N LEU A 452 147.37 -35.12 -9.60
CA LEU A 452 146.79 -34.38 -8.49
C LEU A 452 146.98 -32.86 -8.66
N GLU A 453 148.18 -32.41 -9.03
CA GLU A 453 148.47 -30.98 -9.28
C GLU A 453 147.65 -30.43 -10.46
N ALA A 454 147.44 -31.21 -11.52
CA ALA A 454 146.58 -30.83 -12.64
C ALA A 454 145.11 -30.67 -12.19
N LEU A 455 144.63 -31.56 -11.32
CA LEU A 455 143.30 -31.48 -10.71
C LEU A 455 143.15 -30.26 -9.79
N GLU A 456 144.17 -29.93 -9.00
CA GLU A 456 144.18 -28.75 -8.13
C GLU A 456 144.26 -27.43 -8.91
N ALA A 457 145.07 -27.37 -9.98
CA ALA A 457 145.15 -26.23 -10.89
C ALA A 457 143.82 -26.00 -11.63
N LEU A 458 143.16 -27.08 -12.07
CA LEU A 458 141.81 -27.01 -12.65
C LEU A 458 140.79 -26.49 -11.63
N ASN A 459 140.89 -26.93 -10.37
CA ASN A 459 139.98 -26.50 -9.31
C ASN A 459 140.17 -25.00 -8.99
N GLN A 460 141.41 -24.50 -8.89
CA GLN A 460 141.68 -23.07 -8.73
C GLN A 460 141.15 -22.25 -9.91
N THR A 461 141.27 -22.76 -11.14
CA THR A 461 140.71 -22.10 -12.34
C THR A 461 139.18 -22.03 -12.30
N LEU A 462 138.51 -23.10 -11.87
CA LEU A 462 137.06 -23.15 -11.73
C LEU A 462 136.56 -22.21 -10.62
N VAL A 463 137.28 -22.09 -9.50
CA VAL A 463 136.96 -21.13 -8.43
C VAL A 463 137.01 -19.70 -8.94
N VAL A 464 138.03 -19.34 -9.71
CA VAL A 464 138.14 -18.00 -10.33
C VAL A 464 136.99 -17.75 -11.30
N LYS A 465 136.65 -18.72 -12.18
CA LYS A 465 135.50 -18.58 -13.09
C LYS A 465 134.16 -18.46 -12.36
N GLN A 466 133.97 -19.19 -11.27
CA GLN A 466 132.76 -19.08 -10.45
C GLN A 466 132.65 -17.71 -9.79
N GLN A 467 133.77 -17.17 -9.28
CA GLN A 467 133.79 -15.81 -8.72
C GLN A 467 133.48 -14.76 -9.78
N MET A 468 134.06 -14.87 -10.99
CA MET A 468 133.76 -13.97 -12.11
C MET A 468 132.29 -14.00 -12.52
N ALA A 469 131.70 -15.20 -12.70
CA ALA A 469 130.28 -15.33 -13.05
C ALA A 469 129.34 -14.80 -11.94
N SER A 470 129.73 -14.93 -10.66
CA SER A 470 129.00 -14.37 -9.53
C SER A 470 129.07 -12.84 -9.49
N VAL A 471 130.21 -12.25 -9.86
CA VAL A 471 130.34 -10.80 -10.04
C VAL A 471 129.45 -10.33 -11.19
N GLU A 472 129.51 -10.99 -12.36
CA GLU A 472 128.67 -10.65 -13.52
C GLU A 472 127.17 -10.74 -13.21
N LEU A 473 126.71 -11.78 -12.50
CA LEU A 473 125.32 -11.90 -12.07
C LEU A 473 124.91 -10.81 -11.07
N ASN A 474 125.79 -10.44 -10.15
CA ASN A 474 125.52 -9.37 -9.19
C ASN A 474 125.54 -7.99 -9.85
N ASP A 475 126.42 -7.75 -10.82
CA ASP A 475 126.47 -6.52 -11.60
C ASP A 475 125.24 -6.40 -12.50
N ALA A 476 124.84 -7.45 -13.22
CA ALA A 476 123.61 -7.46 -14.00
C ALA A 476 122.36 -7.25 -13.12
N ARG A 477 122.34 -7.81 -11.91
CA ARG A 477 121.27 -7.57 -10.92
C ARG A 477 121.27 -6.12 -10.42
N LYS A 478 122.46 -5.54 -10.20
CA LYS A 478 122.61 -4.14 -9.78
C LYS A 478 122.18 -3.18 -10.89
N GLU A 479 122.54 -3.48 -12.13
CA GLU A 479 122.17 -2.71 -13.33
C GLU A 479 120.66 -2.80 -13.62
N LEU A 480 120.03 -3.97 -13.40
CA LEU A 480 118.57 -4.10 -13.43
C LEU A 480 117.90 -3.24 -12.34
N ILE A 481 118.46 -3.24 -11.12
CA ILE A 481 117.96 -2.43 -10.00
C ILE A 481 118.12 -0.94 -10.29
N ASP A 482 119.26 -0.50 -10.82
CA ASP A 482 119.53 0.91 -11.12
C ASP A 482 118.74 1.37 -12.36
N GLY A 483 118.59 0.54 -13.40
CA GLY A 483 117.68 0.80 -14.53
C GLY A 483 116.21 0.88 -14.11
N MET A 484 115.81 0.11 -13.09
CA MET A 484 114.49 0.25 -12.47
C MET A 484 114.34 1.53 -11.62
N LYS A 485 115.42 2.10 -11.06
CA LYS A 485 115.39 3.41 -10.39
C LYS A 485 115.32 4.56 -11.40
N GLU A 486 116.01 4.46 -12.54
CA GLU A 486 116.04 5.52 -13.56
C GLU A 486 114.74 5.63 -14.36
N ASN A 487 113.97 4.54 -14.50
CA ASN A 487 112.66 4.54 -15.16
C ASN A 487 111.49 5.11 -14.34
N THR A 488 111.75 5.74 -13.18
CA THR A 488 110.70 6.32 -12.31
C THR A 488 110.16 7.68 -12.80
N SER A 489 110.39 8.05 -14.06
CA SER A 489 110.03 9.38 -14.57
C SER A 489 108.76 9.43 -15.45
N ARG A 490 108.09 8.30 -15.78
CA ARG A 490 106.86 8.32 -16.60
C ARG A 490 105.71 7.34 -16.27
N ALA A 491 105.74 6.59 -15.17
CA ALA A 491 104.58 5.80 -14.73
C ALA A 491 104.43 5.78 -13.20
N LEU A 492 103.18 5.92 -12.72
CA LEU A 492 102.73 5.96 -11.31
C LEU A 492 102.87 4.60 -10.58
N ILE A 493 104.03 3.96 -10.64
CA ILE A 493 104.33 2.74 -9.88
C ILE A 493 105.50 3.05 -8.94
N SER A 494 105.20 3.32 -7.67
CA SER A 494 106.21 3.43 -6.62
C SER A 494 106.49 2.04 -6.04
N VAL A 495 107.70 1.53 -6.23
CA VAL A 495 108.17 0.29 -5.58
C VAL A 495 108.58 0.61 -4.13
N LYS A 496 107.93 -0.03 -3.15
CA LYS A 496 108.23 0.09 -1.71
C LYS A 496 108.69 -1.26 -1.14
N ARG A 497 109.66 -1.24 -0.22
CA ARG A 497 110.14 -2.45 0.47
C ARG A 497 109.12 -2.92 1.51
N MET A 498 109.00 -4.24 1.65
CA MET A 498 108.12 -4.88 2.64
C MET A 498 108.59 -4.48 4.06
N GLY A 499 107.80 -3.66 4.77
CA GLY A 499 108.11 -3.16 6.12
C GLY A 499 108.11 -1.63 6.31
N GLU A 500 108.00 -0.84 5.24
CA GLU A 500 108.03 0.64 5.31
C GLU A 500 106.62 1.27 5.09
N LEU A 501 105.76 1.18 6.11
CA LEU A 501 104.58 2.04 6.29
C LEU A 501 104.78 2.80 7.62
N GLU A 502 104.90 4.13 7.56
CA GLU A 502 105.00 4.98 8.76
C GLU A 502 103.62 5.20 9.37
N ASP A 503 103.47 4.86 10.66
CA ASP A 503 102.27 5.11 11.45
C ASP A 503 102.09 6.60 11.76
N LEU A 504 100.90 7.15 11.45
CA LEU A 504 100.55 8.55 11.73
C LEU A 504 100.50 8.78 13.25
N ARG A 505 101.29 9.72 13.79
CA ARG A 505 101.31 10.08 15.22
C ARG A 505 100.55 11.38 15.53
N ASN A 506 99.84 11.42 16.66
CA ASN A 506 99.23 12.63 17.19
C ASN A 506 100.22 13.36 18.13
N ASN A 507 100.96 14.32 17.58
CA ASN A 507 102.05 15.03 18.26
C ASN A 507 101.62 15.84 19.51
N LYS A 508 100.34 16.17 19.67
CA LYS A 508 99.84 16.88 20.87
C LYS A 508 99.61 15.95 22.06
N LEU A 509 99.28 14.68 21.80
CA LEU A 509 98.94 13.68 22.82
C LEU A 509 100.02 12.60 22.98
N GLY A 510 101.08 12.63 22.18
CA GLY A 510 102.23 11.72 22.29
C GLY A 510 101.92 10.25 22.00
N ARG A 511 100.84 9.95 21.26
CA ARG A 511 100.41 8.58 20.89
C ARG A 511 100.14 8.45 19.39
N GLU A 512 100.04 7.21 18.90
CA GLU A 512 99.54 6.93 17.54
C GLU A 512 98.16 7.55 17.32
N ALA A 513 97.99 8.14 16.14
CA ALA A 513 96.74 8.74 15.72
C ALA A 513 95.77 7.62 15.34
N THR A 514 94.56 7.67 15.88
CA THR A 514 93.48 6.79 15.46
C THR A 514 93.08 7.09 14.02
N LEU A 515 92.52 6.10 13.33
CA LEU A 515 92.06 6.24 11.94
C LEU A 515 91.10 7.43 11.76
N SER A 516 90.25 7.68 12.75
CA SER A 516 89.37 8.86 12.85
C SER A 516 90.14 10.18 12.83
N GLU A 517 91.20 10.30 13.64
CA GLU A 517 92.05 11.49 13.71
C GLU A 517 92.80 11.71 12.39
N GLY A 518 93.31 10.63 11.77
CA GLY A 518 93.97 10.67 10.46
C GLY A 518 93.03 11.13 9.32
N ILE A 519 91.81 10.59 9.27
CA ILE A 519 90.80 10.99 8.29
C ILE A 519 90.40 12.46 8.51
N THR A 520 90.26 12.89 9.76
CA THR A 520 89.91 14.29 10.09
C THR A 520 91.01 15.25 9.65
N TYR A 521 92.28 14.91 9.87
CA TYR A 521 93.43 15.70 9.41
C TYR A 521 93.46 15.81 7.89
N LEU A 522 93.26 14.70 7.17
CA LEU A 522 93.21 14.70 5.70
C LEU A 522 92.04 15.53 5.16
N LEU A 523 90.86 15.46 5.78
CA LEU A 523 89.71 16.29 5.42
C LEU A 523 89.97 17.78 5.67
N GLN A 524 90.70 18.13 6.73
CA GLN A 524 91.09 19.52 7.01
C GLN A 524 92.10 20.05 5.98
N GLN A 525 93.10 19.24 5.59
CA GLN A 525 94.04 19.56 4.52
C GLN A 525 93.32 19.73 3.18
N LEU A 526 92.34 18.87 2.88
CA LEU A 526 91.52 18.96 1.68
C LEU A 526 90.68 20.25 1.65
N LYS A 527 90.07 20.64 2.79
CA LYS A 527 89.35 21.91 2.92
C LYS A 527 90.28 23.12 2.77
N ALA A 528 91.47 23.09 3.38
CA ALA A 528 92.46 24.16 3.26
C ALA A 528 93.00 24.30 1.82
N SER A 529 93.20 23.20 1.09
CA SER A 529 93.61 23.22 -0.32
C SER A 529 92.51 23.77 -1.24
N LYS A 530 91.24 23.52 -0.93
CA LYS A 530 90.09 24.07 -1.66
C LYS A 530 89.86 25.56 -1.38
N ALA A 531 90.17 26.02 -0.16
CA ALA A 531 90.09 27.45 0.19
C ALA A 531 91.19 28.31 -0.45
N LYS A 532 92.37 27.75 -0.75
CA LYS A 532 93.45 28.42 -1.47
C LYS A 532 93.25 28.51 -3.00
N LYS A 533 92.21 27.87 -3.54
CA LYS A 533 91.88 27.84 -4.98
C LYS A 533 90.60 28.63 -5.33
N ARG A 534 90.17 29.55 -4.46
CA ARG A 534 89.09 30.51 -4.73
C ARG A 534 89.54 31.93 -4.48
#